data_AF-A0A0F9JWL0-F1
#
_entry.id   AF-A0A0F9JWL0-F1
#
_cell.length_a   1.000
_cell.length_b   1.000
_cell.length_c   1.000
_cell.angle_alpha   90.00
_cell.angle_beta   90.00
_cell.angle_gamma   90.00
#
_symmetry.space_group_name_H-M   'P 1'
#
loop_
_entity.id
_entity.type
_entity.pdbx_description
1 polymer ?
#
loop_
_entity_poly.entity_id
_entity_poly.type
_entity_poly.pdbx_seq_one_letter_code
_entity_poly.pdbx_strand_id
1 'polypeptide(L)'
;CNGVARIAADYWDNIYFRGCKAWHFLIPGMGVASYVLWPGPAGAESSQRFEILTEGVQEGEARIFLEQALDRSGRLEAGRGALSPELTKKVKDVLFRHNQENFFIPISASGRFIDYFRGWQDRSRRLFGAAAEVARAGGFDVDPEKIEVTIPARGKAHVTVKLRNWTARPRAWKASSQAPWISVARSAGSAVGHEELSLTLDSAGLAAEKPSAGKIVVTDVAAGREFAVEVTATVGKVFEFIPPDADTARRWFKFVFIPHRGRIPFNVAPGSGQTREVSVLNRSAAEISWKAEASVPWIRLAHSAGKAPPQSPIVLRVTASPPDKTSAYHEALLTVSETSGPARIQVPLAVHVIPPYHKPTLPPGPAVPLDAGLYGALLKQYRGVKGAVITGPVELKDPKLMKYIPKAKAFQRCLRGGTPYEAVFDLQGKGFAAFSTHVGFPDRWTGIVGLNFDVGPKTDRLNYEIYVDGELRAQSGFMGPKDPFRLMVVGDLARAKQLRLVARPLRLPGHALHAFWFDPAFYKKTP
;
A
#
# COMPACT_ATOMS: atom_id res chain seq x y z
N CYS A 1 -35.07 -31.36 -4.18
CA CYS A 1 -33.60 -31.23 -4.13
C CYS A 1 -33.02 -31.87 -5.38
N ASN A 2 -32.44 -31.09 -6.30
CA ASN A 2 -31.96 -31.56 -7.62
C ASN A 2 -30.42 -31.75 -7.70
N GLY A 3 -29.72 -31.86 -6.56
CA GLY A 3 -28.25 -31.80 -6.51
C GLY A 3 -27.52 -33.05 -6.02
N VAL A 4 -28.21 -34.04 -5.43
CA VAL A 4 -27.55 -35.22 -4.85
C VAL A 4 -28.34 -36.48 -5.18
N ALA A 5 -28.37 -36.91 -6.45
CA ALA A 5 -28.70 -38.30 -6.82
C ALA A 5 -28.51 -38.58 -8.32
N ARG A 6 -27.29 -38.94 -8.70
CA ARG A 6 -27.10 -40.05 -9.66
C ARG A 6 -26.16 -41.04 -8.99
N ILE A 7 -26.70 -41.82 -8.04
CA ILE A 7 -25.97 -42.89 -7.34
C ILE A 7 -26.27 -44.28 -7.93
N ALA A 8 -26.60 -44.34 -9.22
CA ALA A 8 -26.90 -45.56 -9.97
C ALA A 8 -28.06 -46.41 -9.40
N ALA A 9 -28.98 -45.79 -8.65
CA ALA A 9 -30.16 -46.42 -8.05
C ALA A 9 -31.14 -46.96 -9.11
N ASP A 10 -31.08 -46.41 -10.31
CA ASP A 10 -31.82 -46.79 -11.52
C ASP A 10 -31.50 -48.22 -12.01
N TYR A 11 -30.38 -48.82 -11.57
CA TYR A 11 -29.99 -50.19 -11.94
C TYR A 11 -30.35 -51.25 -10.89
N TRP A 12 -31.01 -50.88 -9.79
CA TRP A 12 -31.26 -51.81 -8.67
C TRP A 12 -32.40 -52.80 -8.94
N ASP A 13 -33.33 -52.44 -9.82
CA ASP A 13 -34.41 -53.34 -10.19
C ASP A 13 -33.84 -54.61 -10.83
N ASN A 14 -34.27 -55.77 -10.33
CA ASN A 14 -33.80 -57.11 -10.68
C ASN A 14 -32.33 -57.48 -10.34
N ILE A 15 -31.36 -56.56 -10.28
CA ILE A 15 -29.94 -56.92 -10.02
C ILE A 15 -29.71 -57.28 -8.55
N TYR A 16 -30.27 -56.50 -7.62
CA TYR A 16 -30.02 -56.73 -6.19
C TYR A 16 -30.67 -58.05 -5.72
N PHE A 17 -31.95 -58.27 -6.03
CA PHE A 17 -32.68 -59.46 -5.58
C PHE A 17 -32.30 -60.76 -6.31
N ARG A 18 -31.90 -60.69 -7.60
CA ARG A 18 -31.50 -61.89 -8.37
C ARG A 18 -30.00 -62.18 -8.31
N GLY A 19 -29.16 -61.17 -8.08
CA GLY A 19 -27.70 -61.27 -8.10
C GLY A 19 -27.01 -61.37 -6.73
N CYS A 20 -27.62 -60.86 -5.66
CA CYS A 20 -27.01 -60.87 -4.33
C CYS A 20 -27.32 -62.17 -3.56
N LYS A 21 -26.31 -63.03 -3.40
CA LYS A 21 -26.37 -64.12 -2.41
C LYS A 21 -25.97 -63.58 -1.04
N ALA A 22 -26.85 -63.72 -0.04
CA ALA A 22 -26.80 -63.07 1.27
C ALA A 22 -25.71 -63.59 2.24
N TRP A 23 -24.49 -63.88 1.76
CA TRP A 23 -23.51 -64.63 2.55
C TRP A 23 -22.21 -63.90 2.93
N HIS A 24 -21.92 -62.69 2.46
CA HIS A 24 -20.72 -61.96 2.91
C HIS A 24 -20.89 -60.44 2.94
N PHE A 25 -20.18 -59.79 3.88
CA PHE A 25 -20.09 -58.33 4.12
C PHE A 25 -19.46 -57.52 2.97
N LEU A 26 -19.17 -58.15 1.82
CA LEU A 26 -18.44 -57.59 0.69
C LEU A 26 -19.14 -57.97 -0.62
N ILE A 27 -20.31 -57.38 -0.86
CA ILE A 27 -20.97 -57.44 -2.17
C ILE A 27 -20.42 -56.29 -3.04
N PRO A 28 -20.06 -56.52 -4.32
CA PRO A 28 -19.73 -55.43 -5.24
C PRO A 28 -20.87 -54.40 -5.31
N GLY A 29 -20.60 -53.13 -4.96
CA GLY A 29 -21.59 -52.05 -4.88
C GLY A 29 -22.15 -51.76 -3.47
N MET A 30 -21.91 -52.62 -2.47
CA MET A 30 -22.44 -52.42 -1.11
C MET A 30 -21.79 -51.27 -0.35
N GLY A 31 -20.48 -51.04 -0.50
CA GLY A 31 -19.71 -50.14 0.36
C GLY A 31 -20.17 -48.68 0.39
N VAL A 32 -20.86 -48.24 -0.67
CA VAL A 32 -21.44 -46.88 -0.75
C VAL A 32 -22.97 -46.95 -0.72
N ALA A 33 -23.58 -47.94 -1.38
CA ALA A 33 -25.02 -47.92 -1.61
C ALA A 33 -25.85 -48.49 -0.45
N SER A 34 -25.39 -49.50 0.32
CA SER A 34 -26.18 -50.05 1.45
C SER A 34 -26.24 -49.14 2.69
N TYR A 35 -25.49 -48.03 2.66
CA TYR A 35 -25.47 -47.03 3.73
C TYR A 35 -26.23 -45.76 3.39
N VAL A 36 -26.79 -45.62 2.18
CA VAL A 36 -27.66 -44.49 1.82
C VAL A 36 -28.94 -44.96 1.15
N LEU A 37 -28.97 -46.16 0.57
CA LEU A 37 -30.16 -46.75 -0.02
C LEU A 37 -30.39 -48.17 0.51
N TRP A 38 -31.65 -48.59 0.54
CA TRP A 38 -32.07 -49.97 0.85
C TRP A 38 -33.02 -50.51 -0.22
N PRO A 39 -33.06 -51.83 -0.43
CA PRO A 39 -33.95 -52.43 -1.42
C PRO A 39 -35.40 -52.37 -0.92
N GLY A 40 -36.28 -51.75 -1.71
CA GLY A 40 -37.73 -51.72 -1.52
C GLY A 40 -38.48 -52.55 -2.56
N PRO A 41 -39.78 -52.80 -2.35
CA PRO A 41 -40.62 -53.60 -3.25
C PRO A 41 -40.74 -53.03 -4.67
N ALA A 42 -40.40 -51.76 -4.89
CA ALA A 42 -40.44 -51.09 -6.20
C ALA A 42 -39.07 -50.56 -6.68
N GLY A 43 -37.95 -50.98 -6.07
CA GLY A 43 -36.60 -50.52 -6.40
C GLY A 43 -35.85 -49.96 -5.19
N ALA A 44 -34.84 -49.12 -5.40
CA ALA A 44 -34.09 -48.52 -4.30
C ALA A 44 -34.93 -47.49 -3.51
N GLU A 45 -34.98 -47.64 -2.20
CA GLU A 45 -35.56 -46.70 -1.24
C GLU A 45 -34.46 -46.00 -0.43
N SER A 46 -34.77 -44.86 0.18
CA SER A 46 -33.82 -44.19 1.08
C SER A 46 -33.57 -45.03 2.33
N SER A 47 -32.31 -45.15 2.72
CA SER A 47 -31.97 -45.75 4.01
C SER A 47 -32.10 -44.74 5.14
N GLN A 48 -32.19 -45.22 6.37
CA GLN A 48 -32.16 -44.37 7.57
C GLN A 48 -30.99 -43.38 7.57
N ARG A 49 -29.82 -43.78 7.07
CA ARG A 49 -28.62 -42.94 7.02
C ARG A 49 -28.70 -41.84 5.95
N PHE A 50 -29.41 -42.08 4.84
CA PHE A 50 -29.64 -41.04 3.83
C PHE A 50 -30.64 -40.01 4.30
N GLU A 51 -31.68 -40.43 5.02
CA GLU A 51 -32.60 -39.48 5.66
C GLU A 51 -31.86 -38.64 6.72
N ILE A 52 -31.01 -39.26 7.56
CA ILE A 52 -30.16 -38.53 8.51
C ILE A 52 -29.22 -37.54 7.79
N LEU A 53 -28.61 -37.94 6.67
CA LEU A 53 -27.75 -37.05 5.88
C LEU A 53 -28.55 -35.88 5.30
N THR A 54 -29.70 -36.16 4.71
CA THR A 54 -30.57 -35.16 4.10
C THR A 54 -31.05 -34.14 5.13
N GLU A 55 -31.48 -34.62 6.30
CA GLU A 55 -31.85 -33.76 7.41
C GLU A 55 -30.67 -32.95 7.93
N GLY A 56 -29.49 -33.56 8.10
CA GLY A 56 -28.28 -32.83 8.50
C GLY A 56 -27.92 -31.70 7.54
N VAL A 57 -28.12 -31.90 6.23
CA VAL A 57 -27.97 -30.84 5.22
C VAL A 57 -29.03 -29.75 5.42
N GLN A 58 -30.30 -30.12 5.60
CA GLN A 58 -31.39 -29.15 5.85
C GLN A 58 -31.18 -28.35 7.13
N GLU A 59 -30.74 -28.99 8.22
CA GLU A 59 -30.37 -28.32 9.46
C GLU A 59 -29.21 -27.34 9.25
N GLY A 60 -28.19 -27.76 8.49
CA GLY A 60 -27.08 -26.90 8.08
C GLY A 60 -27.56 -25.66 7.33
N GLU A 61 -28.44 -25.83 6.34
CA GLU A 61 -29.03 -24.71 5.59
C GLU A 61 -29.88 -23.78 6.48
N ALA A 62 -30.73 -24.35 7.35
CA ALA A 62 -31.54 -23.58 8.28
C ALA A 62 -30.69 -22.78 9.27
N ARG A 63 -29.60 -23.37 9.75
CA ARG A 63 -28.63 -22.70 10.61
C ARG A 63 -27.94 -21.54 9.89
N ILE A 64 -27.39 -21.76 8.70
CA ILE A 64 -26.75 -20.71 7.89
C ILE A 64 -27.74 -19.58 7.63
N PHE A 65 -28.99 -19.90 7.29
CA PHE A 65 -30.06 -18.94 7.09
C PHE A 65 -30.31 -18.07 8.34
N LEU A 66 -30.41 -18.68 9.52
CA LEU A 66 -30.62 -17.98 10.79
C LEU A 66 -29.41 -17.12 11.19
N GLU A 67 -28.20 -17.64 11.05
CA GLU A 67 -26.95 -16.91 11.33
C GLU A 67 -26.83 -15.67 10.43
N GLN A 68 -27.10 -15.81 9.14
CA GLN A 68 -27.11 -14.67 8.21
C GLN A 68 -28.19 -13.63 8.55
N ALA A 69 -29.35 -14.07 9.06
CA ALA A 69 -30.40 -13.16 9.51
C ALA A 69 -29.98 -12.38 10.76
N LEU A 70 -29.23 -13.01 11.67
CA LEU A 70 -28.65 -12.35 12.84
C LEU A 70 -27.57 -11.35 12.46
N ASP A 71 -26.63 -11.73 11.59
CA ASP A 71 -25.55 -10.87 11.11
C ASP A 71 -26.08 -9.58 10.49
N ARG A 72 -27.22 -9.67 9.78
CA ARG A 72 -27.87 -8.52 9.16
C ARG A 72 -28.71 -7.70 10.14
N SER A 73 -29.33 -8.35 11.13
CA SER A 73 -30.08 -7.66 12.19
C SER A 73 -29.15 -6.88 13.14
N GLY A 74 -27.93 -7.37 13.37
CA GLY A 74 -26.93 -6.72 14.22
C GLY A 74 -26.26 -5.48 13.62
N ARG A 75 -26.34 -5.26 12.30
CA ARG A 75 -25.75 -4.09 11.60
C ARG A 75 -26.64 -2.84 11.66
N LEU A 76 -27.84 -2.93 12.22
CA LEU A 76 -28.88 -1.92 12.11
C LEU A 76 -29.35 -1.43 13.49
N GLU A 77 -28.56 -0.56 14.13
CA GLU A 77 -29.00 0.20 15.33
C GLU A 77 -30.20 1.14 15.04
N ALA A 78 -30.58 1.33 13.78
CA ALA A 78 -31.59 2.30 13.35
C ALA A 78 -33.02 1.72 13.13
N GLY A 79 -33.37 0.60 13.75
CA GLY A 79 -34.76 0.07 13.68
C GLY A 79 -35.19 -0.50 12.32
N ARG A 80 -34.23 -0.82 11.44
CA ARG A 80 -34.48 -1.39 10.10
C ARG A 80 -34.10 -2.87 9.96
N GLY A 81 -33.66 -3.51 11.05
CA GLY A 81 -33.21 -4.89 11.07
C GLY A 81 -34.21 -5.85 10.42
N ALA A 82 -33.69 -6.94 9.84
CA ALA A 82 -34.54 -8.00 9.28
C ALA A 82 -35.43 -8.65 10.36
N LEU A 83 -35.04 -8.56 11.63
CA LEU A 83 -35.71 -9.19 12.77
C LEU A 83 -35.99 -8.20 13.91
N SER A 84 -37.09 -8.43 14.65
CA SER A 84 -37.36 -7.71 15.91
C SER A 84 -36.36 -8.12 17.00
N PRO A 85 -36.19 -7.34 18.07
CA PRO A 85 -35.35 -7.71 19.22
C PRO A 85 -35.75 -9.07 19.84
N GLU A 86 -37.04 -9.35 19.93
CA GLU A 86 -37.58 -10.59 20.49
C GLU A 86 -37.25 -11.79 19.61
N LEU A 87 -37.44 -11.66 18.29
CA LEU A 87 -37.10 -12.72 17.34
C LEU A 87 -35.58 -12.92 17.26
N THR A 88 -34.79 -11.85 17.34
CA THR A 88 -33.32 -11.92 17.43
C THR A 88 -32.88 -12.71 18.65
N LYS A 89 -33.45 -12.42 19.83
CA LYS A 89 -33.16 -13.17 21.06
C LYS A 89 -33.54 -14.65 20.91
N LYS A 90 -34.73 -14.93 20.39
CA LYS A 90 -35.20 -16.29 20.15
C LYS A 90 -34.28 -17.06 19.21
N VAL A 91 -33.86 -16.47 18.09
CA VAL A 91 -32.96 -17.12 17.14
C VAL A 91 -31.61 -17.42 17.78
N LYS A 92 -31.04 -16.47 18.55
CA LYS A 92 -29.80 -16.71 19.31
C LYS A 92 -29.95 -17.87 20.29
N ASP A 93 -31.06 -17.92 21.03
CA ASP A 93 -31.36 -18.99 21.99
C ASP A 93 -31.51 -20.36 21.28
N VAL A 94 -32.21 -20.41 20.13
CA VAL A 94 -32.37 -21.64 19.34
C VAL A 94 -31.02 -22.13 18.81
N LEU A 95 -30.22 -21.25 18.22
CA LEU A 95 -28.89 -21.61 17.71
C LEU A 95 -27.96 -22.07 18.83
N PHE A 96 -27.94 -21.35 19.96
CA PHE A 96 -27.11 -21.71 21.12
C PHE A 96 -27.49 -23.09 21.67
N ARG A 97 -28.79 -23.35 21.90
CA ARG A 97 -29.27 -24.65 22.40
C ARG A 97 -29.02 -25.76 21.40
N HIS A 98 -29.33 -25.55 20.12
CA HIS A 98 -29.08 -26.53 19.06
C HIS A 98 -27.58 -26.89 19.01
N ASN A 99 -26.71 -25.91 19.15
CA ASN A 99 -25.26 -26.11 19.22
C ASN A 99 -24.85 -26.90 20.47
N GLN A 100 -25.32 -26.51 21.65
CA GLN A 100 -25.02 -27.17 22.92
C GLN A 100 -25.47 -28.65 22.91
N GLU A 101 -26.65 -28.91 22.37
CA GLU A 101 -27.23 -30.25 22.29
C GLU A 101 -26.53 -31.15 21.25
N ASN A 102 -25.85 -30.57 20.26
CA ASN A 102 -25.06 -31.30 19.26
C ASN A 102 -23.57 -31.44 19.66
N PHE A 103 -23.01 -30.51 20.44
CA PHE A 103 -21.60 -30.52 20.85
C PHE A 103 -21.30 -31.43 22.05
N PHE A 104 -22.31 -31.86 22.80
CA PHE A 104 -22.11 -32.76 23.95
C PHE A 104 -21.87 -34.20 23.46
N ILE A 105 -20.66 -34.46 22.98
CA ILE A 105 -20.09 -35.81 22.92
C ILE A 105 -19.51 -36.05 24.33
N PRO A 106 -20.16 -36.81 25.23
CA PRO A 106 -19.47 -37.27 26.41
C PRO A 106 -18.31 -38.16 25.95
N ILE A 107 -17.07 -37.69 26.10
CA ILE A 107 -15.85 -38.48 25.92
C ILE A 107 -15.71 -39.49 27.08
N SER A 108 -16.81 -40.08 27.53
CA SER A 108 -16.81 -41.08 28.61
C SER A 108 -17.47 -42.36 28.14
N ALA A 109 -16.78 -43.46 28.43
CA ALA A 109 -17.03 -44.80 27.90
C ALA A 109 -18.29 -45.51 28.45
N SER A 110 -19.28 -44.79 28.97
CA SER A 110 -20.42 -45.39 29.66
C SER A 110 -21.73 -45.22 28.90
N GLY A 111 -22.16 -46.28 28.20
CA GLY A 111 -23.57 -46.67 27.96
C GLY A 111 -24.61 -45.68 27.40
N ARG A 112 -24.30 -44.40 27.23
CA ARG A 112 -25.24 -43.32 26.87
C ARG A 112 -25.25 -43.02 25.37
N PHE A 113 -24.72 -43.92 24.54
CA PHE A 113 -24.86 -43.82 23.08
C PHE A 113 -26.34 -43.81 22.64
N ILE A 114 -27.27 -44.32 23.44
CA ILE A 114 -28.71 -44.24 23.15
C ILE A 114 -29.26 -42.83 23.40
N ASP A 115 -28.70 -42.06 24.34
CA ASP A 115 -29.11 -40.68 24.58
C ASP A 115 -28.68 -39.73 23.45
N TYR A 116 -27.70 -40.12 22.63
CA TYR A 116 -27.22 -39.38 21.44
C TYR A 116 -28.33 -39.12 20.41
N PHE A 117 -29.21 -40.10 20.21
CA PHE A 117 -30.31 -40.03 19.23
C PHE A 117 -31.62 -39.54 19.85
N ARG A 118 -31.65 -39.15 21.13
CA ARG A 118 -32.89 -38.70 21.76
C ARG A 118 -33.16 -37.24 21.43
N GLY A 119 -34.42 -36.96 21.13
CA GLY A 119 -34.93 -35.60 20.95
C GLY A 119 -34.42 -34.83 19.73
N TRP A 120 -33.69 -35.45 18.78
CA TRP A 120 -33.20 -34.73 17.59
C TRP A 120 -34.36 -34.11 16.80
N GLN A 121 -35.47 -34.83 16.65
CA GLN A 121 -36.68 -34.31 15.99
C GLN A 121 -37.23 -33.04 16.66
N ASP A 122 -37.15 -32.93 17.99
CA ASP A 122 -37.54 -31.71 18.70
C ASP A 122 -36.53 -30.57 18.44
N ARG A 123 -35.23 -30.88 18.34
CA ARG A 123 -34.19 -29.91 18.00
C ARG A 123 -34.39 -29.35 16.59
N SER A 124 -34.57 -30.23 15.61
CA SER A 124 -34.78 -29.88 14.21
C SER A 124 -36.08 -29.08 14.06
N ARG A 125 -37.17 -29.50 14.73
CA ARG A 125 -38.43 -28.73 14.76
C ARG A 125 -38.25 -27.31 15.32
N ARG A 126 -37.46 -27.12 16.38
CA ARG A 126 -37.15 -25.77 16.90
C ARG A 126 -36.36 -24.94 15.89
N LEU A 127 -35.34 -25.55 15.27
CA LEU A 127 -34.49 -24.88 14.28
C LEU A 127 -35.30 -24.45 13.06
N PHE A 128 -36.04 -25.37 12.44
CA PHE A 128 -36.90 -25.09 11.30
C PHE A 128 -38.06 -24.15 11.65
N GLY A 129 -38.63 -24.27 12.85
CA GLY A 129 -39.64 -23.34 13.34
C GLY A 129 -39.12 -21.90 13.44
N ALA A 130 -37.92 -21.72 14.00
CA ALA A 130 -37.25 -20.42 14.02
C ALA A 130 -36.93 -19.90 12.62
N ALA A 131 -36.43 -20.75 11.71
CA ALA A 131 -36.18 -20.38 10.32
C ALA A 131 -37.47 -19.95 9.60
N ALA A 132 -38.59 -20.65 9.82
CA ALA A 132 -39.88 -20.28 9.26
C ALA A 132 -40.40 -18.94 9.82
N GLU A 133 -40.18 -18.65 11.10
CA GLU A 133 -40.51 -17.35 11.70
C GLU A 133 -39.66 -16.22 11.10
N VAL A 134 -38.35 -16.44 10.96
CA VAL A 134 -37.43 -15.50 10.28
C VAL A 134 -37.85 -15.27 8.84
N ALA A 135 -38.19 -16.32 8.09
CA ALA A 135 -38.67 -16.20 6.71
C ALA A 135 -39.93 -15.34 6.60
N ARG A 136 -40.87 -15.48 7.54
CA ARG A 136 -42.09 -14.66 7.59
C ARG A 136 -41.80 -13.19 7.94
N ALA A 137 -40.84 -12.94 8.82
CA ALA A 137 -40.48 -11.60 9.28
C ALA A 137 -39.57 -10.83 8.29
N GLY A 138 -38.56 -11.51 7.74
CA GLY A 138 -37.48 -10.89 6.97
C GLY A 138 -37.90 -10.37 5.60
N GLY A 139 -38.86 -11.01 4.93
CA GLY A 139 -39.41 -10.55 3.66
C GLY A 139 -38.36 -10.39 2.56
N PHE A 140 -37.92 -9.14 2.34
CA PHE A 140 -36.93 -8.75 1.34
C PHE A 140 -35.89 -7.81 1.98
N ASP A 141 -34.63 -7.87 1.53
CA ASP A 141 -33.58 -6.93 1.95
C ASP A 141 -32.56 -6.62 0.83
N VAL A 142 -31.66 -5.68 1.12
CA VAL A 142 -30.53 -5.30 0.26
C VAL A 142 -29.21 -5.27 1.06
N ASP A 143 -28.10 -5.59 0.42
CA ASP A 143 -26.77 -5.59 1.03
C ASP A 143 -25.68 -5.34 -0.04
N PRO A 144 -24.74 -4.39 0.13
CA PRO A 144 -24.62 -3.50 1.28
C PRO A 144 -25.61 -2.32 1.23
N GLU A 145 -25.87 -1.71 2.38
CA GLU A 145 -26.64 -0.46 2.49
C GLU A 145 -25.80 0.79 2.18
N LYS A 146 -24.47 0.64 2.27
CA LYS A 146 -23.50 1.70 1.98
C LYS A 146 -22.40 1.17 1.08
N ILE A 147 -22.14 1.88 -0.01
CA ILE A 147 -21.08 1.58 -0.97
C ILE A 147 -20.11 2.74 -0.97
N GLU A 148 -18.85 2.48 -0.63
CA GLU A 148 -17.76 3.43 -0.77
C GLU A 148 -16.79 2.90 -1.82
N VAL A 149 -16.52 3.70 -2.85
CA VAL A 149 -15.75 3.25 -4.01
C VAL A 149 -14.93 4.37 -4.61
N THR A 150 -13.72 4.05 -5.05
CA THR A 150 -12.88 4.96 -5.84
C THR A 150 -13.09 4.66 -7.32
N ILE A 151 -13.52 5.65 -8.09
CA ILE A 151 -13.73 5.54 -9.55
C ILE A 151 -12.54 6.19 -10.26
N PRO A 152 -11.90 5.54 -11.24
CA PRO A 152 -10.88 6.20 -12.06
C PRO A 152 -11.45 7.47 -12.71
N ALA A 153 -10.66 8.55 -12.77
CA ALA A 153 -11.10 9.76 -13.46
C ALA A 153 -11.46 9.43 -14.92
N ARG A 154 -12.60 9.97 -15.41
CA ARG A 154 -13.11 9.72 -16.77
C ARG A 154 -13.33 8.25 -17.09
N GLY A 155 -13.53 7.44 -16.05
CA GLY A 155 -13.79 6.02 -16.14
C GLY A 155 -15.09 5.63 -15.48
N LYS A 156 -15.33 4.33 -15.51
CA LYS A 156 -16.47 3.68 -14.88
C LYS A 156 -15.97 2.68 -13.83
N ALA A 157 -16.79 2.46 -12.81
CA ALA A 157 -16.64 1.36 -11.87
C ALA A 157 -17.92 0.52 -11.84
N HIS A 158 -17.77 -0.78 -11.61
CA HIS A 158 -18.90 -1.68 -11.45
C HIS A 158 -18.97 -2.14 -10.00
N VAL A 159 -20.15 -2.03 -9.41
CA VAL A 159 -20.44 -2.48 -8.05
C VAL A 159 -21.73 -3.28 -8.05
N THR A 160 -21.90 -4.17 -7.08
CA THR A 160 -23.07 -5.04 -6.98
C THR A 160 -23.79 -4.82 -5.66
N VAL A 161 -25.12 -4.72 -5.73
CA VAL A 161 -26.02 -4.80 -4.57
C VAL A 161 -26.66 -6.19 -4.58
N LYS A 162 -26.52 -6.91 -3.48
CA LYS A 162 -27.17 -8.20 -3.27
C LYS A 162 -28.59 -7.95 -2.79
N LEU A 163 -29.55 -8.54 -3.49
CA LEU A 163 -30.95 -8.58 -3.14
C LEU A 163 -31.22 -9.93 -2.51
N ARG A 164 -31.90 -9.96 -1.36
CA ARG A 164 -32.31 -11.22 -0.76
C ARG A 164 -33.81 -11.25 -0.54
N ASN A 165 -34.40 -12.35 -0.94
CA ASN A 165 -35.74 -12.76 -0.61
C ASN A 165 -35.67 -13.86 0.45
N TRP A 166 -36.14 -13.54 1.66
CA TRP A 166 -36.18 -14.47 2.80
C TRP A 166 -37.35 -15.46 2.72
N THR A 167 -38.22 -15.32 1.71
CA THR A 167 -39.41 -16.15 1.51
C THR A 167 -39.21 -17.17 0.39
N ALA A 168 -39.97 -18.27 0.44
CA ALA A 168 -39.91 -19.31 -0.59
C ALA A 168 -40.57 -18.92 -1.92
N ARG A 169 -41.40 -17.87 -1.95
CA ARG A 169 -42.10 -17.41 -3.16
C ARG A 169 -41.28 -16.32 -3.83
N PRO A 170 -41.18 -16.29 -5.17
CA PRO A 170 -40.51 -15.21 -5.88
C PRO A 170 -41.06 -13.84 -5.45
N ARG A 171 -40.19 -12.86 -5.20
CA ARG A 171 -40.58 -11.48 -4.86
C ARG A 171 -40.16 -10.52 -5.95
N ALA A 172 -41.14 -9.80 -6.50
CA ALA A 172 -40.89 -8.76 -7.48
C ALA A 172 -40.26 -7.53 -6.83
N TRP A 173 -39.27 -6.95 -7.49
CA TRP A 173 -38.59 -5.73 -7.03
C TRP A 173 -38.46 -4.73 -8.17
N LYS A 174 -38.34 -3.45 -7.81
CA LYS A 174 -37.97 -2.34 -8.70
C LYS A 174 -36.73 -1.65 -8.16
N ALA A 175 -35.91 -1.08 -9.04
CA ALA A 175 -34.72 -0.34 -8.66
C ALA A 175 -34.59 0.95 -9.50
N SER A 176 -34.19 2.03 -8.84
CA SER A 176 -33.96 3.33 -9.48
C SER A 176 -32.75 4.03 -8.86
N SER A 177 -32.11 4.88 -9.65
CA SER A 177 -31.06 5.77 -9.18
C SER A 177 -31.60 7.19 -9.02
N GLN A 178 -31.19 7.87 -7.96
CA GLN A 178 -31.44 9.31 -7.76
C GLN A 178 -30.28 10.18 -8.25
N ALA A 179 -29.18 9.58 -8.71
CA ALA A 179 -28.00 10.26 -9.19
C ALA A 179 -27.73 9.94 -10.66
N PRO A 180 -27.52 10.94 -11.53
CA PRO A 180 -27.34 10.72 -12.98
C PRO A 180 -26.06 9.96 -13.33
N TRP A 181 -25.08 9.95 -12.42
CA TRP A 181 -23.81 9.24 -12.57
C TRP A 181 -23.86 7.77 -12.13
N ILE A 182 -25.01 7.29 -11.64
CA ILE A 182 -25.23 5.89 -11.29
C ILE A 182 -26.28 5.30 -12.23
N SER A 183 -25.90 4.27 -12.98
CA SER A 183 -26.79 3.49 -13.84
C SER A 183 -27.08 2.13 -13.22
N VAL A 184 -28.35 1.79 -13.09
CA VAL A 184 -28.79 0.47 -12.65
C VAL A 184 -28.96 -0.43 -13.87
N ALA A 185 -28.32 -1.60 -13.90
CA ALA A 185 -28.37 -2.48 -15.08
C ALA A 185 -29.79 -3.00 -15.39
N ARG A 186 -30.62 -3.18 -14.36
CA ARG A 186 -32.02 -3.62 -14.47
C ARG A 186 -32.88 -2.82 -13.50
N SER A 187 -33.97 -2.22 -14.00
CA SER A 187 -34.89 -1.43 -13.18
C SER A 187 -35.97 -2.25 -12.49
N ALA A 188 -36.10 -3.54 -12.80
CA ALA A 188 -37.01 -4.47 -12.15
C ALA A 188 -36.56 -5.93 -12.31
N GLY A 189 -37.07 -6.82 -11.46
CA GLY A 189 -36.81 -8.25 -11.52
C GLY A 189 -37.62 -9.05 -10.50
N SER A 190 -37.25 -10.32 -10.31
CA SER A 190 -37.88 -11.22 -9.34
C SER A 190 -36.84 -12.10 -8.66
N ALA A 191 -36.67 -11.92 -7.35
CA ALA A 191 -35.68 -12.62 -6.57
C ALA A 191 -36.24 -13.95 -6.02
N VAL A 192 -35.51 -15.05 -6.25
CA VAL A 192 -35.75 -16.37 -5.62
C VAL A 192 -34.55 -16.69 -4.76
N GLY A 193 -34.67 -16.49 -3.44
CA GLY A 193 -33.54 -16.56 -2.51
C GLY A 193 -32.60 -15.36 -2.68
N HIS A 194 -31.63 -15.44 -3.59
CA HIS A 194 -30.60 -14.41 -3.80
C HIS A 194 -30.57 -13.91 -5.24
N GLU A 195 -30.38 -12.61 -5.42
CA GLU A 195 -30.18 -12.01 -6.74
C GLU A 195 -29.15 -10.88 -6.65
N GLU A 196 -28.44 -10.62 -7.74
CA GLU A 196 -27.46 -9.53 -7.83
C GLU A 196 -27.95 -8.41 -8.76
N LEU A 197 -27.88 -7.19 -8.24
CA LEU A 197 -28.16 -5.96 -8.97
C LEU A 197 -26.85 -5.24 -9.27
N SER A 198 -26.40 -5.34 -10.52
CA SER A 198 -25.21 -4.64 -10.99
C SER A 198 -25.49 -3.16 -11.20
N LEU A 199 -24.59 -2.32 -10.70
CA LEU A 199 -24.56 -0.88 -10.88
C LEU A 199 -23.31 -0.49 -11.68
N THR A 200 -23.46 0.50 -12.56
CA THR A 200 -22.34 1.16 -13.22
C THR A 200 -22.26 2.59 -12.72
N LEU A 201 -21.11 2.95 -12.16
CA LEU A 201 -20.81 4.29 -11.65
C LEU A 201 -19.93 4.99 -12.66
N ASP A 202 -20.39 6.10 -13.22
CA ASP A 202 -19.66 6.89 -14.21
C ASP A 202 -19.07 8.13 -13.56
N SER A 203 -17.77 8.36 -13.71
CA SER A 203 -17.13 9.57 -13.20
C SER A 203 -17.31 10.79 -14.10
N ALA A 204 -17.96 10.65 -15.26
CA ALA A 204 -18.25 11.77 -16.15
C ALA A 204 -19.04 12.88 -15.41
N GLY A 205 -18.52 14.10 -15.44
CA GLY A 205 -19.12 15.25 -14.78
C GLY A 205 -18.87 15.34 -13.27
N LEU A 206 -18.21 14.35 -12.66
CA LEU A 206 -17.83 14.39 -11.25
C LEU A 206 -16.48 15.09 -11.04
N ALA A 207 -16.34 15.80 -9.93
CA ALA A 207 -15.10 16.48 -9.58
C ALA A 207 -14.04 15.47 -9.10
N ALA A 208 -12.83 15.55 -9.67
CA ALA A 208 -11.68 14.75 -9.24
C ALA A 208 -11.34 15.00 -7.76
N GLU A 209 -10.93 13.93 -7.06
CA GLU A 209 -10.47 13.93 -5.66
C GLU A 209 -11.50 14.39 -4.62
N LYS A 210 -12.76 14.58 -5.01
CA LYS A 210 -13.85 14.93 -4.11
C LYS A 210 -14.87 13.79 -4.03
N PRO A 211 -15.38 13.48 -2.82
CA PRO A 211 -16.45 12.51 -2.68
C PRO A 211 -17.74 13.08 -3.31
N SER A 212 -18.44 12.25 -4.06
CA SER A 212 -19.77 12.50 -4.62
C SER A 212 -20.74 11.50 -4.00
N ALA A 213 -21.79 12.01 -3.36
CA ALA A 213 -22.84 11.19 -2.77
C ALA A 213 -23.95 10.93 -3.79
N GLY A 214 -24.49 9.72 -3.76
CA GLY A 214 -25.58 9.25 -4.59
C GLY A 214 -26.40 8.21 -3.85
N LYS A 215 -27.57 7.88 -4.40
CA LYS A 215 -28.51 6.97 -3.75
C LYS A 215 -29.21 6.10 -4.78
N ILE A 216 -29.28 4.81 -4.48
CA ILE A 216 -30.14 3.84 -5.16
C ILE A 216 -31.33 3.55 -4.25
N VAL A 217 -32.51 3.44 -4.84
CA VAL A 217 -33.73 3.00 -4.16
C VAL A 217 -34.16 1.68 -4.78
N VAL A 218 -34.21 0.63 -3.97
CA VAL A 218 -34.79 -0.67 -4.32
C VAL A 218 -36.12 -0.81 -3.59
N THR A 219 -37.18 -1.13 -4.31
CA THR A 219 -38.53 -1.28 -3.77
C THR A 219 -38.95 -2.74 -3.85
N ASP A 220 -39.32 -3.32 -2.71
CA ASP A 220 -40.08 -4.58 -2.68
C ASP A 220 -41.52 -4.27 -3.08
N VAL A 221 -41.91 -4.74 -4.27
CA VAL A 221 -43.22 -4.41 -4.87
C VAL A 221 -44.37 -5.01 -4.04
N ALA A 222 -44.16 -6.18 -3.45
CA ALA A 222 -45.22 -6.87 -2.70
C ALA A 222 -45.50 -6.18 -1.36
N ALA A 223 -44.47 -5.67 -0.69
CA ALA A 223 -44.60 -5.00 0.60
C ALA A 223 -44.74 -3.47 0.50
N GLY A 224 -44.48 -2.88 -0.68
CA GLY A 224 -44.36 -1.42 -0.85
C GLY A 224 -43.20 -0.81 -0.06
N ARG A 225 -42.25 -1.62 0.42
CA ARG A 225 -41.13 -1.19 1.26
C ARG A 225 -39.96 -0.77 0.40
N GLU A 226 -39.39 0.39 0.70
CA GLU A 226 -38.20 0.91 0.04
C GLU A 226 -36.94 0.68 0.86
N PHE A 227 -35.86 0.34 0.15
CA PHE A 227 -34.52 0.15 0.67
C PHE A 227 -33.59 1.15 -0.02
N ALA A 228 -33.01 2.04 0.78
CA ALA A 228 -32.05 3.01 0.31
C ALA A 228 -30.63 2.44 0.43
N VAL A 229 -29.89 2.44 -0.68
CA VAL A 229 -28.45 2.16 -0.71
C VAL A 229 -27.71 3.47 -0.95
N GLU A 230 -26.92 3.89 0.03
CA GLU A 230 -26.06 5.07 -0.05
C GLU A 230 -24.80 4.73 -0.87
N VAL A 231 -24.44 5.57 -1.83
CA VAL A 231 -23.25 5.39 -2.66
C VAL A 231 -22.38 6.62 -2.54
N THR A 232 -21.17 6.46 -2.03
CA THR A 232 -20.14 7.50 -1.99
C THR A 232 -19.03 7.13 -2.96
N ALA A 233 -18.88 7.93 -4.01
CA ALA A 233 -17.85 7.75 -5.01
C ALA A 233 -16.76 8.83 -4.88
N THR A 234 -15.50 8.41 -4.75
CA THR A 234 -14.35 9.32 -4.83
C THR A 234 -13.70 9.18 -6.20
N VAL A 235 -13.66 10.25 -6.98
CA VAL A 235 -13.00 10.21 -8.30
C VAL A 235 -11.49 10.28 -8.11
N GLY A 236 -10.75 9.38 -8.76
CA GLY A 236 -9.30 9.35 -8.73
C GLY A 236 -8.65 10.57 -9.38
N LYS A 237 -7.32 10.67 -9.25
CA LYS A 237 -6.53 11.71 -9.91
C LYS A 237 -6.49 11.50 -11.42
N VAL A 238 -6.37 12.59 -12.17
CA VAL A 238 -6.10 12.55 -13.61
C VAL A 238 -4.61 12.36 -13.88
N PHE A 239 -3.77 13.19 -13.24
CA PHE A 239 -2.32 13.07 -13.30
C PHE A 239 -1.76 12.63 -11.95
N GLU A 240 -0.73 11.80 -11.97
CA GLU A 240 0.06 11.49 -10.79
C GLU A 240 1.55 11.64 -11.09
N PHE A 241 2.21 12.50 -10.33
CA PHE A 241 3.65 12.58 -10.33
C PHE A 241 4.16 11.59 -9.28
N ILE A 242 4.92 10.60 -9.75
CA ILE A 242 5.67 9.71 -8.86
C ILE A 242 7.08 10.30 -8.78
N PRO A 243 7.42 10.98 -7.68
CA PRO A 243 8.74 11.55 -7.56
C PRO A 243 9.78 10.41 -7.51
N PRO A 244 11.02 10.65 -7.96
CA PRO A 244 12.05 9.61 -8.02
C PRO A 244 12.32 8.90 -6.68
N ASP A 245 11.93 9.55 -5.59
CA ASP A 245 12.09 9.11 -4.22
C ASP A 245 10.91 8.26 -3.68
N ALA A 246 9.78 8.23 -4.37
CA ALA A 246 8.62 7.41 -3.99
C ALA A 246 8.89 5.89 -4.11
N ASP A 247 9.76 5.48 -5.03
CA ASP A 247 10.11 4.06 -5.20
C ASP A 247 11.13 3.58 -4.16
N THR A 248 12.03 4.47 -3.70
CA THR A 248 12.96 4.21 -2.59
C THR A 248 12.24 3.99 -1.25
N ALA A 249 11.06 4.59 -1.04
CA ALA A 249 10.24 4.33 0.15
C ALA A 249 9.58 2.93 0.14
N ARG A 250 9.42 2.31 -1.03
CA ARG A 250 8.79 0.97 -1.17
C ARG A 250 9.78 -0.19 -0.97
N ARG A 251 11.08 0.01 -1.22
CA ARG A 251 12.11 -1.02 -1.05
C ARG A 251 12.81 -0.88 0.31
N TRP A 252 12.47 -1.75 1.28
CA TRP A 252 13.19 -2.14 2.51
C TRP A 252 13.83 -1.06 3.42
N PHE A 253 13.89 0.22 3.04
CA PHE A 253 14.57 1.29 3.73
C PHE A 253 13.60 2.42 4.08
N LYS A 254 12.64 2.14 4.97
CA LYS A 254 11.66 3.11 5.49
C LYS A 254 12.27 4.33 6.23
N PHE A 255 13.59 4.38 6.40
CA PHE A 255 14.33 5.42 7.15
C PHE A 255 15.23 6.30 6.26
N VAL A 256 15.12 6.23 4.94
CA VAL A 256 15.94 7.04 4.03
C VAL A 256 15.40 8.47 4.02
N PHE A 257 16.18 9.39 4.59
CA PHE A 257 16.05 10.82 4.28
C PHE A 257 16.28 11.00 2.78
N ILE A 258 15.45 11.81 2.12
CA ILE A 258 15.60 12.13 0.70
C ILE A 258 15.59 13.67 0.59
N PRO A 259 16.72 14.33 0.29
CA PRO A 259 16.79 15.75 0.09
C PRO A 259 15.95 16.01 -1.14
N HIS A 260 15.15 17.06 -1.07
CA HIS A 260 14.17 17.40 -2.09
C HIS A 260 13.03 16.38 -2.18
N ARG A 261 12.58 15.82 -1.04
CA ARG A 261 11.40 14.94 -0.99
C ARG A 261 10.27 15.53 -1.83
N GLY A 262 9.77 14.75 -2.79
CA GLY A 262 8.73 15.19 -3.71
C GLY A 262 9.17 16.18 -4.81
N ARG A 263 10.48 16.40 -5.04
CA ARG A 263 11.03 17.26 -6.10
C ARG A 263 12.11 16.55 -6.91
N ILE A 264 12.38 17.07 -8.12
CA ILE A 264 13.38 16.52 -9.03
C ILE A 264 14.68 17.33 -8.93
N PRO A 265 15.78 16.75 -8.42
CA PRO A 265 17.03 17.49 -8.30
C PRO A 265 17.74 17.59 -9.65
N PHE A 266 18.18 18.78 -10.02
CA PHE A 266 19.18 19.01 -11.05
C PHE A 266 20.43 19.56 -10.40
N ASN A 267 21.58 19.03 -10.80
CA ASN A 267 22.87 19.48 -10.34
C ASN A 267 23.72 19.79 -11.57
N VAL A 268 23.95 21.07 -11.81
CA VAL A 268 24.58 21.60 -13.04
C VAL A 268 25.89 22.29 -12.70
N ALA A 269 26.89 22.18 -13.57
CA ALA A 269 28.07 23.05 -13.46
C ALA A 269 27.73 24.45 -14.01
N PRO A 270 28.42 25.53 -13.56
CA PRO A 270 28.24 26.86 -14.10
C PRO A 270 28.35 26.91 -15.63
N GLY A 271 27.40 27.60 -16.28
CA GLY A 271 27.35 27.71 -17.74
C GLY A 271 27.06 26.41 -18.49
N SER A 272 26.66 25.33 -17.80
CA SER A 272 26.32 24.04 -18.41
C SER A 272 24.84 23.68 -18.22
N GLY A 273 24.41 22.57 -18.83
CA GLY A 273 23.08 22.03 -18.66
C GLY A 273 23.07 20.58 -18.21
N GLN A 274 22.02 20.17 -17.51
CA GLN A 274 21.75 18.77 -17.19
C GLN A 274 20.38 18.37 -17.72
N THR A 275 20.31 17.25 -18.43
CA THR A 275 19.07 16.64 -18.91
C THR A 275 18.65 15.48 -18.01
N ARG A 276 17.36 15.38 -17.71
CA ARG A 276 16.75 14.27 -16.97
C ARG A 276 15.39 13.90 -17.54
N GLU A 277 14.98 12.66 -17.30
CA GLU A 277 13.62 12.20 -17.59
C GLU A 277 12.74 12.40 -16.34
N VAL A 278 11.54 12.90 -16.58
CA VAL A 278 10.52 13.20 -15.59
C VAL A 278 9.25 12.49 -16.00
N SER A 279 8.75 11.59 -15.15
CA SER A 279 7.58 10.79 -15.45
C SER A 279 6.35 11.29 -14.71
N VAL A 280 5.28 11.54 -15.44
CA VAL A 280 3.93 11.81 -14.90
C VAL A 280 2.99 10.75 -15.44
N LEU A 281 2.18 10.12 -14.61
CA LEU A 281 1.24 9.09 -15.05
C LEU A 281 -0.11 9.72 -15.44
N ASN A 282 -0.67 9.29 -16.57
CA ASN A 282 -2.10 9.41 -16.82
C ASN A 282 -2.83 8.35 -15.98
N ARG A 283 -3.50 8.76 -14.91
CA ARG A 283 -4.29 7.89 -14.03
C ARG A 283 -5.77 7.82 -14.39
N SER A 284 -6.18 8.52 -15.43
CA SER A 284 -7.55 8.42 -15.94
C SER A 284 -7.76 7.10 -16.69
N ALA A 285 -9.04 6.79 -16.97
CA ALA A 285 -9.43 5.69 -17.83
C ALA A 285 -9.52 6.10 -19.32
N ALA A 286 -9.13 7.32 -19.66
CA ALA A 286 -9.21 7.87 -21.01
C ALA A 286 -7.83 8.30 -21.54
N GLU A 287 -7.69 8.37 -22.87
CA GLU A 287 -6.53 9.05 -23.46
C GLU A 287 -6.59 10.54 -23.12
N ILE A 288 -5.44 11.12 -22.77
CA ILE A 288 -5.32 12.54 -22.48
C ILE A 288 -4.40 13.19 -23.50
N SER A 289 -4.91 14.25 -24.14
CA SER A 289 -4.05 15.22 -24.82
C SER A 289 -3.52 16.22 -23.79
N TRP A 290 -2.20 16.32 -23.69
CA TRP A 290 -1.52 17.06 -22.64
C TRP A 290 -0.54 18.08 -23.22
N LYS A 291 -0.24 19.11 -22.42
CA LYS A 291 0.83 20.07 -22.62
C LYS A 291 1.65 20.24 -21.35
N ALA A 292 2.92 20.59 -21.50
CA ALA A 292 3.85 20.82 -20.41
C ALA A 292 4.58 22.15 -20.59
N GLU A 293 4.75 22.88 -19.50
CA GLU A 293 5.43 24.17 -19.47
C GLU A 293 6.32 24.27 -18.23
N ALA A 294 7.44 24.98 -18.37
CA ALA A 294 8.32 25.26 -17.25
C ALA A 294 8.11 26.70 -16.76
N SER A 295 8.23 26.92 -15.45
CA SER A 295 8.02 28.24 -14.84
C SER A 295 9.13 29.26 -15.15
N VAL A 296 10.23 28.84 -15.79
CA VAL A 296 11.41 29.67 -16.06
C VAL A 296 12.03 29.31 -17.42
N PRO A 297 12.60 30.28 -18.16
CA PRO A 297 13.05 30.09 -19.54
C PRO A 297 14.34 29.25 -19.68
N TRP A 298 15.11 29.09 -18.60
CA TRP A 298 16.34 28.29 -18.59
C TRP A 298 16.08 26.79 -18.32
N ILE A 299 14.82 26.39 -18.13
CA ILE A 299 14.37 24.99 -18.20
C ILE A 299 13.78 24.75 -19.59
N ARG A 300 14.31 23.78 -20.34
CA ARG A 300 13.83 23.41 -21.67
C ARG A 300 13.24 22.01 -21.68
N LEU A 301 12.16 21.81 -22.43
CA LEU A 301 11.54 20.52 -22.65
C LEU A 301 11.86 20.05 -24.07
N ALA A 302 12.28 18.80 -24.23
CA ALA A 302 12.50 18.22 -25.57
C ALA A 302 11.18 18.14 -26.36
N HIS A 303 10.06 17.97 -25.66
CA HIS A 303 8.72 18.06 -26.19
C HIS A 303 7.80 18.58 -25.09
N SER A 304 6.82 19.40 -25.46
CA SER A 304 5.94 20.12 -24.54
C SER A 304 4.47 19.79 -24.74
N ALA A 305 4.14 18.81 -25.60
CA ALA A 305 2.78 18.34 -25.78
C ALA A 305 2.79 16.91 -26.33
N GLY A 306 1.66 16.23 -26.17
CA GLY A 306 1.46 14.89 -26.71
C GLY A 306 0.12 14.29 -26.32
N LYS A 307 0.01 12.98 -26.53
CA LYS A 307 -1.11 12.16 -26.08
C LYS A 307 -0.59 11.05 -25.18
N ALA A 308 -1.40 10.66 -24.20
CA ALA A 308 -1.06 9.59 -23.27
C ALA A 308 -2.24 8.65 -23.12
N PRO A 309 -2.11 7.37 -23.49
CA PRO A 309 -3.12 6.35 -23.21
C PRO A 309 -3.48 6.25 -21.73
N PRO A 310 -4.64 5.65 -21.38
CA PRO A 310 -5.00 5.36 -20.00
C PRO A 310 -3.89 4.59 -19.27
N GLN A 311 -3.65 4.91 -18.00
CA GLN A 311 -2.66 4.23 -17.13
C GLN A 311 -1.21 4.22 -17.66
N SER A 312 -0.87 5.11 -18.59
CA SER A 312 0.47 5.17 -19.21
C SER A 312 1.31 6.34 -18.69
N PRO A 313 2.65 6.20 -18.71
CA PRO A 313 3.55 7.30 -18.37
C PRO A 313 3.69 8.32 -19.50
N ILE A 314 3.67 9.59 -19.12
CA ILE A 314 4.16 10.75 -19.86
C ILE A 314 5.61 10.96 -19.45
N VAL A 315 6.56 10.68 -20.34
CA VAL A 315 8.00 10.81 -20.06
C VAL A 315 8.52 12.10 -20.67
N LEU A 316 8.77 13.11 -19.84
CA LEU A 316 9.29 14.41 -20.24
C LEU A 316 10.80 14.44 -20.11
N ARG A 317 11.49 14.74 -21.21
CA ARG A 317 12.94 15.00 -21.18
C ARG A 317 13.16 16.49 -20.90
N VAL A 318 13.61 16.79 -19.68
CA VAL A 318 13.76 18.13 -19.12
C VAL A 318 15.24 18.49 -19.00
N THR A 319 15.62 19.63 -19.56
CA THR A 319 16.98 20.17 -19.50
C THR A 319 17.01 21.42 -18.64
N ALA A 320 17.77 21.41 -17.55
CA ALA A 320 18.03 22.61 -16.75
C ALA A 320 19.37 23.23 -17.14
N SER A 321 19.39 24.53 -17.46
CA SER A 321 20.60 25.27 -17.85
C SER A 321 20.59 26.70 -17.29
N PRO A 322 20.61 26.85 -15.95
CA PRO A 322 20.54 28.15 -15.30
C PRO A 322 21.71 29.05 -15.73
N PRO A 323 21.51 30.38 -15.77
CA PRO A 323 22.48 31.32 -16.32
C PRO A 323 23.68 31.58 -15.39
N ASP A 324 23.62 31.13 -14.14
CA ASP A 324 24.60 31.44 -13.11
C ASP A 324 26.00 30.91 -13.45
N LYS A 325 26.99 31.77 -13.24
CA LYS A 325 28.42 31.45 -13.37
C LYS A 325 29.05 31.03 -12.04
N THR A 326 28.30 31.17 -10.96
CA THR A 326 28.72 30.89 -9.58
C THR A 326 27.71 29.96 -8.91
N SER A 327 27.95 29.62 -7.66
CA SER A 327 27.02 28.78 -6.91
C SER A 327 25.67 29.44 -6.76
N ALA A 328 24.59 28.71 -7.08
CA ALA A 328 23.23 29.19 -6.96
C ALA A 328 22.26 28.03 -6.69
N TYR A 329 21.12 28.36 -6.10
CA TYR A 329 20.01 27.44 -5.91
C TYR A 329 18.74 28.07 -6.48
N HIS A 330 18.06 27.31 -7.34
CA HIS A 330 16.81 27.72 -7.95
C HIS A 330 15.71 26.70 -7.70
N GLU A 331 14.52 27.21 -7.41
CA GLU A 331 13.28 26.43 -7.45
C GLU A 331 12.57 26.74 -8.76
N ALA A 332 12.09 25.70 -9.44
CA ALA A 332 11.28 25.82 -10.64
C ALA A 332 10.12 24.83 -10.58
N LEU A 333 9.09 25.08 -11.38
CA LEU A 333 7.94 24.20 -11.51
C LEU A 333 7.83 23.75 -12.97
N LEU A 334 7.57 22.47 -13.14
CA LEU A 334 7.11 21.90 -14.40
C LEU A 334 5.61 21.64 -14.26
N THR A 335 4.79 22.36 -15.02
CA THR A 335 3.34 22.16 -15.04
C THR A 335 2.99 21.24 -16.19
N VAL A 336 2.35 20.11 -15.91
CA VAL A 336 1.71 19.26 -16.92
C VAL A 336 0.21 19.47 -16.81
N SER A 337 -0.45 19.81 -17.92
CA SER A 337 -1.88 20.12 -17.95
C SER A 337 -2.55 19.45 -19.15
N GLU A 338 -3.85 19.26 -19.04
CA GLU A 338 -4.65 18.84 -20.18
C GLU A 338 -4.84 20.00 -21.14
N THR A 339 -4.86 19.70 -22.45
CA THR A 339 -5.07 20.74 -23.46
C THR A 339 -6.53 21.21 -23.48
N SER A 340 -7.48 20.30 -23.25
CA SER A 340 -8.92 20.56 -23.31
C SER A 340 -9.65 20.42 -21.96
N GLY A 341 -8.91 20.20 -20.87
CA GLY A 341 -9.47 19.90 -19.56
C GLY A 341 -8.85 20.76 -18.44
N PRO A 342 -9.50 20.81 -17.27
CA PRO A 342 -9.02 21.60 -16.14
C PRO A 342 -7.90 20.92 -15.35
N ALA A 343 -7.60 19.64 -15.62
CA ALA A 343 -6.62 18.92 -14.80
C ALA A 343 -5.20 19.39 -15.09
N ARG A 344 -4.44 19.55 -14.02
CA ARG A 344 -3.02 19.91 -14.06
C ARG A 344 -2.31 19.35 -12.85
N ILE A 345 -1.01 19.13 -12.99
CA ILE A 345 -0.10 18.79 -11.91
C ILE A 345 1.15 19.64 -11.99
N GLN A 346 1.67 20.02 -10.84
CA GLN A 346 2.95 20.72 -10.72
C GLN A 346 4.00 19.74 -10.21
N VAL A 347 5.08 19.62 -10.96
CA VAL A 347 6.25 18.82 -10.64
C VAL A 347 7.35 19.78 -10.20
N PRO A 348 7.67 19.86 -8.90
CA PRO A 348 8.69 20.78 -8.42
C PRO A 348 10.09 20.30 -8.78
N LEU A 349 10.93 21.24 -9.22
CA LEU A 349 12.33 21.03 -9.61
C LEU A 349 13.24 21.80 -8.64
N ALA A 350 14.35 21.19 -8.25
CA ALA A 350 15.35 21.79 -7.37
C ALA A 350 16.69 21.83 -8.11
N VAL A 351 17.15 23.00 -8.55
CA VAL A 351 18.32 23.15 -9.42
C VAL A 351 19.48 23.78 -8.64
N HIS A 352 20.60 23.08 -8.60
CA HIS A 352 21.82 23.47 -7.88
C HIS A 352 22.93 23.73 -8.90
N VAL A 353 23.47 24.95 -8.90
CA VAL A 353 24.65 25.31 -9.70
C VAL A 353 25.90 25.09 -8.84
N ILE A 354 26.74 24.17 -9.28
CA ILE A 354 27.86 23.61 -8.51
C ILE A 354 29.17 23.98 -9.22
N PRO A 355 29.85 25.07 -8.82
CA PRO A 355 31.13 25.46 -9.40
C PRO A 355 32.25 24.44 -9.21
N PRO A 356 33.33 24.54 -10.02
CA PRO A 356 34.54 23.80 -9.81
C PRO A 356 35.13 24.04 -8.41
N TYR A 357 35.87 23.04 -7.93
CA TYR A 357 36.57 23.13 -6.66
C TYR A 357 37.69 24.18 -6.71
N HIS A 358 37.74 25.02 -5.68
CA HIS A 358 38.89 25.87 -5.40
C HIS A 358 39.55 25.40 -4.10
N LYS A 359 40.86 25.10 -4.16
CA LYS A 359 41.62 24.61 -3.01
C LYS A 359 41.79 25.74 -1.97
N PRO A 360 41.22 25.62 -0.77
CA PRO A 360 41.42 26.60 0.28
C PRO A 360 42.75 26.38 1.01
N THR A 361 43.14 27.37 1.80
CA THR A 361 44.23 27.26 2.77
C THR A 361 43.67 26.87 4.14
N LEU A 362 44.44 26.10 4.92
CA LEU A 362 44.03 25.76 6.28
C LEU A 362 43.89 27.01 7.16
N PRO A 363 42.91 27.05 8.07
CA PRO A 363 42.80 28.14 9.04
C PRO A 363 44.03 28.20 9.96
N PRO A 364 44.45 29.40 10.37
CA PRO A 364 45.42 29.54 11.44
C PRO A 364 44.83 29.13 12.80
N GLY A 365 45.70 28.81 13.76
CA GLY A 365 45.33 28.48 15.13
C GLY A 365 45.24 26.98 15.44
N PRO A 366 45.05 26.63 16.72
CA PRO A 366 45.00 25.24 17.14
C PRO A 366 43.72 24.56 16.65
N ALA A 367 43.88 23.42 15.98
CA ALA A 367 42.78 22.56 15.57
C ALA A 367 42.19 21.82 16.79
N VAL A 368 40.87 21.84 16.89
CA VAL A 368 40.04 21.08 17.83
C VAL A 368 39.32 20.01 17.02
N PRO A 369 39.84 18.77 16.99
CA PRO A 369 39.25 17.73 16.18
C PRO A 369 37.83 17.39 16.61
N LEU A 370 36.97 17.09 15.64
CA LEU A 370 35.63 16.59 15.89
C LEU A 370 35.71 15.09 16.20
N ASP A 371 35.90 14.76 17.48
CA ASP A 371 35.81 13.40 17.99
C ASP A 371 34.36 13.04 18.40
N ALA A 372 34.15 11.83 18.90
CA ALA A 372 32.82 11.36 19.29
C ALA A 372 32.18 12.21 20.40
N GLY A 373 32.98 12.72 21.34
CA GLY A 373 32.49 13.55 22.44
C GLY A 373 32.05 14.92 21.95
N LEU A 374 32.91 15.59 21.18
CA LEU A 374 32.58 16.89 20.61
C LEU A 374 31.42 16.79 19.60
N TYR A 375 31.37 15.71 18.82
CA TYR A 375 30.26 15.44 17.92
C TYR A 375 28.94 15.28 18.66
N GLY A 376 28.89 14.47 19.72
CA GLY A 376 27.68 14.33 20.54
C GLY A 376 27.26 15.65 21.18
N ALA A 377 28.22 16.49 21.59
CA ALA A 377 27.94 17.78 22.22
C ALA A 377 27.44 18.86 21.24
N LEU A 378 27.86 18.80 19.97
CA LEU A 378 27.50 19.81 18.96
C LEU A 378 26.37 19.36 18.03
N LEU A 379 26.19 18.06 17.80
CA LEU A 379 25.19 17.56 16.84
C LEU A 379 23.77 17.88 17.34
N LYS A 380 23.10 18.78 16.61
CA LYS A 380 21.71 19.15 16.85
C LYS A 380 20.74 18.28 16.07
N GLN A 381 21.12 17.91 14.84
CA GLN A 381 20.25 17.16 13.94
C GLN A 381 21.09 16.35 12.96
N TYR A 382 20.68 15.12 12.69
CA TYR A 382 21.23 14.29 11.63
C TYR A 382 20.10 13.74 10.76
N ARG A 383 20.33 13.73 9.44
CA ARG A 383 19.44 13.09 8.47
C ARG A 383 20.27 12.30 7.46
N GLY A 384 20.07 10.98 7.43
CA GLY A 384 20.73 10.06 6.51
C GLY A 384 20.28 8.61 6.73
N VAL A 385 20.61 7.72 5.78
CA VAL A 385 20.09 6.32 5.73
C VAL A 385 20.55 5.45 6.92
N LYS A 386 21.64 5.84 7.58
CA LYS A 386 22.20 5.24 8.80
C LYS A 386 22.75 6.36 9.67
N GLY A 387 22.63 6.28 11.00
CA GLY A 387 23.20 7.26 11.92
C GLY A 387 24.65 7.62 11.55
N ALA A 388 24.99 8.92 11.57
CA ALA A 388 26.36 9.31 11.32
C ALA A 388 27.25 8.80 12.44
N VAL A 389 28.30 8.07 12.07
CA VAL A 389 29.27 7.50 13.00
C VAL A 389 30.56 8.26 12.82
N ILE A 390 31.10 8.77 13.93
CA ILE A 390 32.51 9.18 13.98
C ILE A 390 33.33 7.96 14.33
N THR A 391 34.08 7.48 13.35
CA THR A 391 35.01 6.38 13.55
C THR A 391 36.35 7.00 13.95
N GLY A 392 36.83 6.68 15.15
CA GLY A 392 38.18 7.01 15.59
C GLY A 392 39.24 6.16 14.87
N PRO A 393 40.54 6.40 15.13
CA PRO A 393 41.63 5.62 14.53
C PRO A 393 41.56 4.13 14.90
N VAL A 394 40.84 3.79 15.98
CA VAL A 394 40.71 2.42 16.51
C VAL A 394 39.88 1.50 15.60
N GLU A 395 38.84 2.02 14.91
CA GLU A 395 38.09 1.22 13.92
C GLU A 395 38.81 1.11 12.58
N LEU A 396 39.72 2.05 12.29
CA LEU A 396 40.61 1.98 11.13
C LEU A 396 41.74 0.97 11.33
N LYS A 397 41.98 0.45 12.54
CA LYS A 397 43.03 -0.55 12.82
C LYS A 397 42.67 -1.99 12.48
N ASP A 398 41.47 -2.28 11.96
CA ASP A 398 41.18 -3.63 11.44
C ASP A 398 42.22 -3.95 10.35
N PRO A 399 43.11 -4.96 10.55
CA PRO A 399 44.16 -5.30 9.60
C PRO A 399 43.60 -5.63 8.21
N LYS A 400 42.33 -6.07 8.15
CA LYS A 400 41.63 -6.33 6.89
C LYS A 400 41.21 -5.05 6.18
N LEU A 401 40.91 -3.94 6.87
CA LEU A 401 40.59 -2.63 6.28
C LEU A 401 41.85 -1.83 5.91
N MET A 402 42.91 -1.95 6.71
CA MET A 402 44.17 -1.20 6.52
C MET A 402 44.93 -1.52 5.24
N LYS A 403 44.85 -2.75 4.72
CA LYS A 403 45.53 -3.13 3.46
C LYS A 403 44.91 -2.50 2.20
N TYR A 404 43.79 -1.79 2.34
CA TYR A 404 43.02 -1.26 1.22
C TYR A 404 42.91 0.27 1.22
N ILE A 405 43.23 0.94 2.32
CA ILE A 405 43.45 2.39 2.32
C ILE A 405 44.86 2.59 1.74
N PRO A 406 45.04 3.34 0.64
CA PRO A 406 46.37 3.61 0.12
C PRO A 406 47.20 4.27 1.22
N LYS A 407 48.52 4.15 1.12
CA LYS A 407 49.48 4.93 1.95
C LYS A 407 49.31 6.47 1.82
N ALA A 408 48.28 6.96 1.13
CA ALA A 408 47.88 8.34 1.03
C ALA A 408 47.23 8.80 2.34
N LYS A 409 47.91 9.70 3.07
CA LYS A 409 47.46 10.44 4.27
C LYS A 409 46.52 9.65 5.18
N ALA A 410 47.08 9.01 6.20
CA ALA A 410 46.31 8.36 7.26
C ALA A 410 45.44 9.39 8.00
N PHE A 411 44.22 9.60 7.52
CA PHE A 411 43.21 10.36 8.23
C PHE A 411 42.95 9.67 9.57
N GLN A 412 42.99 10.42 10.66
CA GLN A 412 42.86 9.87 12.00
C GLN A 412 41.39 9.62 12.35
N ARG A 413 40.48 10.38 11.77
CA ARG A 413 39.04 10.36 12.06
C ARG A 413 38.25 10.44 10.77
N CYS A 414 37.07 9.83 10.78
CA CYS A 414 36.11 9.98 9.70
C CYS A 414 34.71 10.11 10.28
N LEU A 415 34.04 11.20 9.93
CA LEU A 415 32.60 11.33 10.06
C LEU A 415 31.98 10.78 8.78
N ARG A 416 31.22 9.68 8.89
CA ARG A 416 30.60 9.02 7.74
C ARG A 416 29.09 8.90 7.91
N GLY A 417 28.37 8.87 6.79
CA GLY A 417 26.94 8.54 6.79
C GLY A 417 26.41 8.21 5.40
N GLY A 418 25.25 7.57 5.32
CA GLY A 418 24.61 7.25 4.05
C GLY A 418 24.12 8.52 3.36
N THR A 419 24.40 8.65 2.08
CA THR A 419 23.84 9.71 1.24
C THR A 419 22.41 9.37 0.88
N PRO A 420 21.57 10.38 0.74
CA PRO A 420 21.86 11.80 0.99
C PRO A 420 22.14 12.10 2.47
N TYR A 421 23.17 12.92 2.72
CA TYR A 421 23.73 13.15 4.05
C TYR A 421 23.48 14.59 4.48
N GLU A 422 22.98 14.78 5.70
CA GLU A 422 22.91 16.08 6.37
C GLU A 422 23.26 15.93 7.86
N ALA A 423 24.24 16.70 8.34
CA ALA A 423 24.56 16.83 9.76
C ALA A 423 24.58 18.31 10.14
N VAL A 424 23.90 18.66 11.23
CA VAL A 424 23.75 20.02 11.74
C VAL A 424 24.41 20.11 13.11
N PHE A 425 25.32 21.07 13.25
CA PHE A 425 26.07 21.36 14.47
C PHE A 425 25.65 22.70 15.04
N ASP A 426 25.38 22.76 16.33
CA ASP A 426 25.17 23.99 17.10
C ASP A 426 26.52 24.59 17.49
N LEU A 427 26.78 25.80 17.00
CA LEU A 427 28.01 26.56 17.25
C LEU A 427 27.79 27.72 18.23
N GLN A 428 26.55 27.95 18.68
CA GLN A 428 26.22 29.12 19.48
C GLN A 428 27.02 29.14 20.79
N GLY A 429 27.78 30.24 20.99
CA GLY A 429 28.60 30.45 22.18
C GLY A 429 29.82 29.52 22.29
N LYS A 430 30.18 28.76 21.25
CA LYS A 430 31.31 27.81 21.29
C LYS A 430 32.67 28.44 20.96
N GLY A 431 32.68 29.65 20.40
CA GLY A 431 33.90 30.43 20.16
C GLY A 431 34.83 29.88 19.07
N PHE A 432 34.32 29.05 18.16
CA PHE A 432 35.10 28.56 17.02
C PHE A 432 35.31 29.67 15.99
N ALA A 433 36.52 29.80 15.45
CA ALA A 433 36.87 30.74 14.40
C ALA A 433 36.69 30.16 12.99
N ALA A 434 36.93 28.87 12.83
CA ALA A 434 36.87 28.20 11.53
C ALA A 434 36.57 26.70 11.67
N PHE A 435 36.28 26.05 10.54
CA PHE A 435 36.13 24.60 10.41
C PHE A 435 36.85 24.11 9.15
N SER A 436 37.47 22.94 9.22
CA SER A 436 38.07 22.25 8.07
C SER A 436 37.74 20.77 8.06
N THR A 437 37.79 20.17 6.88
CA THR A 437 37.68 18.71 6.69
C THR A 437 38.18 18.33 5.30
N HIS A 438 38.69 17.12 5.14
CA HIS A 438 38.92 16.54 3.81
C HIS A 438 37.71 15.73 3.39
N VAL A 439 37.35 15.79 2.12
CA VAL A 439 36.24 15.01 1.56
C VAL A 439 36.71 14.22 0.35
N GLY A 440 36.10 13.06 0.12
CA GLY A 440 36.43 12.21 -1.01
C GLY A 440 35.90 10.80 -0.88
N PHE A 441 36.42 9.93 -1.75
CA PHE A 441 36.09 8.51 -1.78
C PHE A 441 37.30 7.72 -1.30
N PRO A 442 37.13 6.71 -0.43
CA PRO A 442 38.21 5.79 -0.13
C PRO A 442 38.51 4.89 -1.35
N ASP A 443 39.79 4.78 -1.75
CA ASP A 443 40.22 4.12 -3.00
C ASP A 443 39.79 2.65 -3.18
N ARG A 444 39.45 1.90 -2.12
CA ARG A 444 39.14 0.45 -2.21
C ARG A 444 38.04 -0.06 -1.28
N TRP A 445 36.96 0.69 -1.09
CA TRP A 445 35.75 0.12 -0.45
C TRP A 445 35.01 -0.91 -1.32
N THR A 446 35.47 -1.18 -2.54
CA THR A 446 34.86 -2.07 -3.53
C THR A 446 34.99 -3.58 -3.23
N GLY A 447 35.51 -4.02 -2.07
CA GLY A 447 35.72 -5.47 -1.87
C GLY A 447 35.90 -6.03 -0.46
N ILE A 448 35.53 -5.34 0.62
CA ILE A 448 35.96 -5.74 1.99
C ILE A 448 34.83 -6.32 2.86
N VAL A 449 33.58 -6.16 2.48
CA VAL A 449 32.47 -6.69 3.26
C VAL A 449 31.59 -7.42 2.26
N GLY A 450 31.30 -8.71 2.46
CA GLY A 450 30.32 -9.46 1.64
C GLY A 450 28.89 -8.88 1.66
N LEU A 451 28.73 -7.66 2.19
CA LEU A 451 27.65 -6.74 1.91
C LEU A 451 28.09 -5.96 0.66
N ASN A 452 27.51 -6.29 -0.50
CA ASN A 452 27.64 -5.55 -1.76
C ASN A 452 27.15 -4.09 -1.61
N PHE A 453 27.86 -3.27 -0.83
CA PHE A 453 27.81 -1.82 -0.94
C PHE A 453 28.65 -1.49 -2.16
N ASP A 454 28.04 -1.66 -3.34
CA ASP A 454 28.56 -1.12 -4.58
C ASP A 454 28.97 0.34 -4.29
N VAL A 455 30.26 0.60 -4.15
CA VAL A 455 30.80 1.92 -4.47
C VAL A 455 30.48 1.99 -5.96
N GLY A 456 29.37 2.65 -6.28
CA GLY A 456 28.61 2.31 -7.48
C GLY A 456 29.40 2.46 -8.76
N PRO A 457 28.79 2.14 -9.91
CA PRO A 457 29.43 2.22 -11.22
C PRO A 457 30.20 3.54 -11.36
N LYS A 458 31.31 3.57 -12.12
CA LYS A 458 32.27 4.69 -12.35
C LYS A 458 31.66 6.12 -12.49
N THR A 459 30.36 6.19 -12.66
CA THR A 459 29.47 7.35 -12.76
C THR A 459 29.00 7.97 -11.45
N ASP A 460 29.20 7.33 -10.29
CA ASP A 460 28.77 7.89 -9.00
C ASP A 460 29.65 9.08 -8.60
N ARG A 461 29.00 10.21 -8.29
CA ARG A 461 29.67 11.45 -7.89
C ARG A 461 28.95 12.12 -6.75
N LEU A 462 29.71 12.68 -5.81
CA LEU A 462 29.21 13.47 -4.67
C LEU A 462 29.70 14.91 -4.77
N ASN A 463 28.84 15.85 -4.40
CA ASN A 463 29.21 17.20 -4.02
C ASN A 463 29.08 17.31 -2.49
N TYR A 464 30.12 17.76 -1.82
CA TYR A 464 30.13 18.06 -0.40
C TYR A 464 29.94 19.56 -0.24
N GLU A 465 29.07 19.97 0.67
CA GLU A 465 28.63 21.35 0.90
C GLU A 465 28.72 21.66 2.39
N ILE A 466 29.26 22.84 2.73
CA ILE A 466 29.29 23.36 4.09
C ILE A 466 28.49 24.65 4.12
N TYR A 467 27.43 24.65 4.91
CA TYR A 467 26.60 25.80 5.18
C TYR A 467 26.88 26.37 6.56
N VAL A 468 26.85 27.68 6.70
CA VAL A 468 26.93 28.40 7.97
C VAL A 468 25.71 29.30 8.07
N ASP A 469 24.92 29.14 9.13
CA ASP A 469 23.67 29.89 9.35
C ASP A 469 22.70 29.91 8.14
N GLY A 470 22.70 28.83 7.36
CA GLY A 470 21.85 28.66 6.18
C GLY A 470 22.50 29.07 4.85
N GLU A 471 23.62 29.80 4.88
CA GLU A 471 24.35 30.22 3.68
C GLU A 471 25.39 29.19 3.27
N LEU A 472 25.50 28.88 1.97
CA LEU A 472 26.55 28.01 1.46
C LEU A 472 27.90 28.75 1.48
N ARG A 473 28.90 28.21 2.20
CA ARG A 473 30.21 28.85 2.39
C ARG A 473 31.35 28.09 1.71
N ALA A 474 31.24 26.78 1.57
CA ALA A 474 32.21 25.98 0.83
C ALA A 474 31.54 24.80 0.13
N GLN A 475 32.06 24.40 -1.03
CA GLN A 475 31.65 23.16 -1.68
C GLN A 475 32.82 22.49 -2.40
N SER A 476 32.77 21.17 -2.53
CA SER A 476 33.82 20.41 -3.17
C SER A 476 33.70 20.37 -4.69
N GLY A 477 32.56 20.75 -5.27
CA GLY A 477 32.21 20.34 -6.62
C GLY A 477 31.98 18.82 -6.70
N PHE A 478 31.48 18.33 -7.84
CA PHE A 478 31.36 16.88 -8.03
C PHE A 478 32.72 16.20 -8.03
N MET A 479 32.83 15.15 -7.23
CA MET A 479 33.96 14.23 -7.21
C MET A 479 33.46 12.80 -7.26
N GLY A 480 34.16 11.93 -7.97
CA GLY A 480 33.93 10.49 -8.00
C GLY A 480 35.10 9.72 -7.40
N PRO A 481 35.08 8.37 -7.47
CA PRO A 481 36.07 7.51 -6.82
C PRO A 481 37.54 7.69 -7.26
N LYS A 482 37.79 8.38 -8.38
CA LYS A 482 39.14 8.62 -8.91
C LYS A 482 39.66 10.03 -8.63
N ASP A 483 38.81 10.92 -8.11
CA ASP A 483 39.22 12.27 -7.78
C ASP A 483 40.03 12.27 -6.48
N PRO A 484 41.11 13.08 -6.39
CA PRO A 484 41.85 13.20 -5.15
C PRO A 484 40.98 13.82 -4.04
N PHE A 485 41.31 13.52 -2.78
CA PHE A 485 40.69 14.18 -1.63
C PHE A 485 40.78 15.70 -1.75
N ARG A 486 39.67 16.38 -1.44
CA ARG A 486 39.55 17.84 -1.48
C ARG A 486 39.49 18.37 -0.06
N LEU A 487 40.29 19.38 0.25
CA LEU A 487 40.21 20.11 1.52
C LEU A 487 39.05 21.11 1.45
N MET A 488 38.19 21.13 2.45
CA MET A 488 37.14 22.13 2.61
C MET A 488 37.43 22.94 3.87
N VAL A 489 37.23 24.26 3.79
CA VAL A 489 37.48 25.19 4.89
C VAL A 489 36.40 26.27 4.88
N VAL A 490 35.88 26.61 6.06
CA VAL A 490 35.03 27.78 6.27
C VAL A 490 35.57 28.58 7.45
N GLY A 491 35.70 29.90 7.29
CA GLY A 491 36.11 30.83 8.33
C GLY A 491 34.93 31.58 8.97
N ASP A 492 35.25 32.57 9.79
CA ASP A 492 34.30 33.51 10.43
C ASP A 492 33.19 32.87 11.27
N LEU A 493 33.49 31.73 11.90
CA LEU A 493 32.50 30.99 12.71
C LEU A 493 32.24 31.59 14.10
N ALA A 494 32.96 32.66 14.48
CA ALA A 494 32.92 33.17 15.86
C ALA A 494 31.53 33.66 16.29
N ARG A 495 30.71 34.08 15.32
CA ARG A 495 29.31 34.50 15.51
C ARG A 495 28.30 33.51 14.93
N ALA A 496 28.77 32.42 14.34
CA ALA A 496 27.90 31.44 13.72
C ALA A 496 27.07 30.73 14.80
N LYS A 497 25.79 30.51 14.50
CA LYS A 497 24.91 29.71 15.36
C LYS A 497 24.93 28.26 14.93
N GLN A 498 25.11 28.00 13.64
CA GLN A 498 24.96 26.69 13.05
C GLN A 498 25.97 26.43 11.94
N LEU A 499 26.52 25.22 11.92
CA LEU A 499 27.23 24.67 10.76
C LEU A 499 26.52 23.42 10.28
N ARG A 500 26.31 23.31 8.97
CA ARG A 500 25.59 22.20 8.36
C ARG A 500 26.42 21.58 7.23
N LEU A 501 26.71 20.29 7.39
CA LEU A 501 27.44 19.47 6.42
C LEU A 501 26.43 18.72 5.56
N VAL A 502 26.52 18.86 4.25
CA VAL A 502 25.63 18.18 3.29
C VAL A 502 26.47 17.43 2.28
N ALA A 503 26.12 16.17 1.97
CA ALA A 503 26.69 15.47 0.83
C ALA A 503 25.59 15.02 -0.13
N ARG A 504 25.70 15.50 -1.36
CA ARG A 504 24.68 15.43 -2.39
C ARG A 504 25.16 14.57 -3.55
N PRO A 505 24.41 13.53 -3.93
CA PRO A 505 24.77 12.74 -5.09
C PRO A 505 24.35 13.43 -6.38
N LEU A 506 25.15 13.26 -7.45
CA LEU A 506 24.86 13.79 -8.78
C LEU A 506 23.50 13.29 -9.29
N ARG A 507 23.19 12.03 -8.98
CA ARG A 507 21.92 11.34 -9.23
C ARG A 507 21.53 10.58 -7.96
N LEU A 508 20.25 10.37 -7.71
CA LEU A 508 19.83 9.51 -6.59
C LEU A 508 20.33 8.10 -6.88
N PRO A 509 21.21 7.53 -6.04
CA PRO A 509 21.74 6.20 -6.28
C PRO A 509 20.64 5.16 -5.99
N GLY A 510 20.61 4.08 -6.78
CA GLY A 510 19.76 2.91 -6.50
C GLY A 510 20.29 2.05 -5.34
N HIS A 511 21.39 2.46 -4.73
CA HIS A 511 22.16 1.77 -3.70
C HIS A 511 22.66 2.76 -2.64
N ALA A 512 23.12 2.26 -1.49
CA ALA A 512 23.63 3.11 -0.41
C ALA A 512 25.02 3.66 -0.74
N LEU A 513 25.08 4.91 -1.22
CA LEU A 513 26.33 5.64 -1.40
C LEU A 513 26.68 6.36 -0.10
N HIS A 514 27.91 6.27 0.40
CA HIS A 514 28.32 6.89 1.67
C HIS A 514 29.09 8.21 1.45
N ALA A 515 28.80 9.19 2.30
CA ALA A 515 29.55 10.43 2.43
C ALA A 515 30.64 10.27 3.48
N PHE A 516 31.85 10.76 3.18
CA PHE A 516 32.99 10.70 4.08
C PHE A 516 33.60 12.09 4.28
N TRP A 517 33.64 12.51 5.54
CA TRP A 517 34.25 13.74 6.01
C TRP A 517 35.43 13.36 6.89
N PHE A 518 36.62 13.42 6.33
CA PHE A 518 37.88 12.99 6.95
C PHE A 518 38.54 14.12 7.74
N ASP A 519 39.07 13.76 8.90
CA ASP A 519 39.64 14.68 9.90
C ASP A 519 38.89 16.01 10.04
N PRO A 520 37.56 15.98 10.29
CA PRO A 520 36.82 17.20 10.57
C PRO A 520 37.36 17.86 11.83
N ALA A 521 37.64 19.16 11.79
CA ALA A 521 38.18 19.92 12.89
C ALA A 521 37.64 21.34 12.93
N PHE A 522 37.33 21.82 14.13
CA PHE A 522 37.09 23.23 14.40
C PHE A 522 38.41 23.92 14.78
N TYR A 523 38.47 25.24 14.71
CA TYR A 523 39.64 26.03 15.10
C TYR A 523 39.20 27.12 16.07
N LYS A 524 40.00 27.43 17.08
CA LYS A 524 39.77 28.59 17.95
C LYS A 524 40.66 29.76 17.50
N LYS A 525 40.25 31.00 17.82
CA LYS A 525 41.15 32.13 17.64
C LYS A 525 42.39 31.92 18.52
N THR A 526 43.57 32.13 17.96
CA THR A 526 44.76 32.36 18.77
C THR A 526 44.50 33.63 19.58
N PRO A 527 44.69 33.60 20.91
CA PRO A 527 44.49 34.77 21.76
C PRO A 527 45.31 35.98 21.31
#